data_AF-A0A2N5Z0W7-F1
#
_entry.id   AF-A0A2N5Z0W7-F1
#
_cell.length_a   1.000
_cell.length_b   1.000
_cell.length_c   1.000
_cell.angle_alpha   90.00
_cell.angle_beta   90.00
_cell.angle_gamma   90.00
#
_symmetry.space_group_name_H-M   'P 1'
#
loop_
_entity.id
_entity.type
_entity.pdbx_description
1 polymer ?
#
loop_
_entity_poly.entity_id
_entity_poly.type
_entity_poly.pdbx_seq_one_letter_code
_entity_poly.pdbx_strand_id
1 'polypeptide(L)'
;MKIVIKFFILNIFFLFSINLQAQKSKRILLYEVPQTQTKLIQNSQTGFTAISSMTDFNVIEQTTNNTEFTNIFTKNHYKTYTNIGEPQLPACTKLIEVPQGADVEINIIDFTIEEISLKEYGFLNPIIPIQPSVKKSDDPENLPFYFNSNTYENDDFYSPELVRYIESGTLRGVQMGKIQITPFEYNPVRNILRVYKEITFEVIFSGGNHSRSEQLKRKFYSPLFESSYHALMNYSEPENKYAISSYPIGYIIISDPMFETMLQPFIEWKTKKGFHVYEAYTDEIGTTTTEIKNYIE
;
A
#
# COMPACT_ATOMS: atom_id res chain seq x y z
N MET A 1 2.52 -0.95 77.16
CA MET A 1 3.51 -1.33 76.13
C MET A 1 3.00 -0.88 74.78
N LYS A 2 3.86 -0.28 73.93
CA LYS A 2 3.63 0.32 72.59
C LYS A 2 3.16 1.79 72.65
N ILE A 3 4.07 2.77 72.73
CA ILE A 3 4.90 3.38 71.67
C ILE A 3 4.04 4.01 70.56
N VAL A 4 3.82 5.32 70.69
CA VAL A 4 3.24 6.20 69.67
C VAL A 4 4.41 6.69 68.80
N ILE A 5 4.54 6.15 67.58
CA ILE A 5 5.48 6.67 66.57
C ILE A 5 4.69 7.56 65.61
N LYS A 6 5.03 8.85 65.61
CA LYS A 6 4.65 9.83 64.58
C LYS A 6 5.15 9.33 63.22
N PHE A 7 4.23 9.06 62.29
CA PHE A 7 4.58 8.90 60.88
C PHE A 7 4.53 10.27 60.19
N PHE A 8 5.70 10.74 59.78
CA PHE A 8 5.93 11.92 58.98
C PHE A 8 5.74 11.51 57.51
N ILE A 9 4.61 11.87 56.88
CA ILE A 9 4.41 11.65 55.44
C ILE A 9 5.09 12.81 54.70
N LEU A 10 6.34 12.58 54.30
CA LEU A 10 7.07 13.46 53.37
C LEU A 10 6.57 13.18 51.95
N ASN A 11 5.71 14.05 51.43
CA ASN A 11 5.32 14.05 50.02
C ASN A 11 6.52 14.46 49.15
N ILE A 12 7.22 13.49 48.57
CA ILE A 12 8.16 13.73 47.47
C ILE A 12 7.34 13.84 46.18
N PHE A 13 7.11 15.07 45.74
CA PHE A 13 6.64 15.37 44.39
C PHE A 13 7.80 15.13 43.42
N PHE A 14 7.82 13.97 42.77
CA PHE A 14 8.73 13.70 41.66
C PHE A 14 8.16 14.42 40.42
N LEU A 15 8.60 15.66 40.18
CA LEU A 15 8.37 16.36 38.92
C LEU A 15 9.15 15.61 37.83
N PHE A 16 8.48 14.67 37.17
CA PHE A 16 8.95 14.11 35.91
C PHE A 16 8.84 15.23 34.87
N SER A 17 9.92 15.97 34.64
CA SER A 17 10.02 16.86 33.49
C SER A 17 10.03 15.99 32.24
N ILE A 18 8.86 15.83 31.64
CA ILE A 18 8.74 15.33 30.28
C ILE A 18 9.45 16.38 29.42
N ASN A 19 10.70 16.13 29.06
CA ASN A 19 11.35 16.85 27.96
C ASN A 19 10.58 16.47 26.69
N LEU A 20 9.50 17.20 26.39
CA LEU A 20 8.90 17.21 25.07
C LEU A 20 9.93 17.88 24.16
N GLN A 21 10.78 17.06 23.55
CA GLN A 21 11.59 17.50 22.43
C GLN A 21 10.60 17.75 21.29
N ALA A 22 10.28 19.02 21.05
CA ALA A 22 9.33 19.41 20.03
C ALA A 22 9.92 19.03 18.66
N GLN A 23 9.35 18.00 18.03
CA GLN A 23 9.74 17.60 16.69
C GLN A 23 9.35 18.73 15.73
N LYS A 24 10.34 19.35 15.08
CA LYS A 24 10.10 20.38 14.09
C LYS A 24 9.30 19.77 12.94
N SER A 25 8.10 20.31 12.72
CA SER A 25 7.21 19.89 11.65
C SER A 25 6.59 21.10 10.99
N LYS A 26 6.42 21.03 9.67
CA LYS A 26 5.78 22.07 8.89
C LYS A 26 4.92 21.44 7.80
N ARG A 27 3.69 21.91 7.69
CA ARG A 27 2.83 21.63 6.54
C ARG A 27 3.09 22.69 5.48
N ILE A 28 3.37 22.25 4.26
CA ILE A 28 3.55 23.10 3.08
C ILE A 28 2.33 22.93 2.19
N LEU A 29 1.69 24.05 1.84
CA LEU A 29 0.50 24.10 1.00
C LEU A 29 0.90 24.57 -0.39
N LEU A 30 0.46 23.83 -1.41
CA LEU A 30 0.67 24.12 -2.84
C LEU A 30 -0.55 24.79 -3.47
N TYR A 31 -1.71 24.65 -2.81
CA TYR A 31 -2.98 25.27 -3.14
C TYR A 31 -3.70 25.70 -1.86
N GLU A 32 -4.65 26.63 -1.98
CA GLU A 32 -5.45 27.13 -0.85
C GLU A 32 -6.35 26.05 -0.24
N VAL A 33 -6.87 25.13 -1.06
CA VAL A 33 -7.75 24.04 -0.61
C VAL A 33 -7.05 22.69 -0.83
N PRO A 34 -6.69 21.97 0.25
CA PRO A 34 -5.99 20.70 0.13
C PRO A 34 -6.92 19.56 -0.29
N GLN A 35 -6.68 18.97 -1.47
CA GLN A 35 -7.34 17.79 -2.01
C GLN A 35 -6.37 16.90 -2.81
N THR A 36 -5.30 16.42 -2.18
CA THR A 36 -4.42 15.41 -2.80
C THR A 36 -5.21 14.16 -3.17
N GLN A 37 -5.33 13.88 -4.46
CA GLN A 37 -6.10 12.76 -4.99
C GLN A 37 -5.63 12.35 -6.38
N THR A 38 -5.95 11.11 -6.76
CA THR A 38 -5.81 10.62 -8.14
C THR A 38 -7.19 10.25 -8.63
N LYS A 39 -7.58 10.79 -9.78
CA LYS A 39 -8.90 10.63 -10.38
C LYS A 39 -8.78 10.10 -11.81
N LEU A 40 -9.70 9.23 -12.18
CA LEU A 40 -9.88 8.76 -13.54
C LEU A 40 -10.62 9.85 -14.35
N ILE A 41 -10.11 10.19 -15.52
CA ILE A 41 -10.74 11.15 -16.45
C ILE A 41 -11.52 10.38 -17.52
N GLN A 42 -10.89 9.36 -18.09
CA GLN A 42 -11.46 8.49 -19.12
C GLN A 42 -11.07 7.05 -18.82
N ASN A 43 -11.97 6.11 -19.12
CA ASN A 43 -11.73 4.68 -18.96
C ASN A 43 -12.22 3.92 -20.18
N SER A 44 -11.41 2.99 -20.65
CA SER A 44 -11.74 2.12 -21.77
C SER A 44 -11.13 0.74 -21.55
N GLN A 45 -11.46 -0.21 -22.41
CA GLN A 45 -10.86 -1.53 -22.37
C GLN A 45 -9.36 -1.50 -22.71
N THR A 46 -8.94 -0.58 -23.58
CA THR A 46 -7.55 -0.48 -24.08
C THR A 46 -6.67 0.44 -23.25
N GLY A 47 -7.19 1.02 -22.17
CA GLY A 47 -6.43 1.99 -21.37
C GLY A 47 -7.32 3.02 -20.69
N PHE A 48 -6.68 3.93 -19.96
CA PHE A 48 -7.37 5.01 -19.26
C PHE A 48 -6.47 6.25 -19.15
N THR A 49 -7.10 7.39 -18.91
CA THR A 49 -6.41 8.64 -18.56
C THR A 49 -6.74 9.01 -17.14
N ALA A 50 -5.73 9.40 -16.36
CA ALA A 50 -5.89 9.81 -14.98
C ALA A 50 -5.13 11.11 -14.70
N ILE A 51 -5.63 11.84 -13.71
CA ILE A 51 -5.00 13.04 -13.16
C ILE A 51 -4.67 12.80 -11.70
N SER A 52 -3.43 13.13 -11.31
CA SER A 52 -2.97 13.08 -9.94
C SER A 52 -2.59 14.47 -9.48
N SER A 53 -3.25 14.96 -8.44
CA SER A 53 -3.00 16.28 -7.88
C SER A 53 -2.38 16.15 -6.49
N MET A 54 -1.31 16.89 -6.23
CA MET A 54 -0.66 17.07 -4.94
C MET A 54 -0.95 18.49 -4.45
N THR A 55 -1.61 18.60 -3.30
CA THR A 55 -1.98 19.92 -2.75
C THR A 55 -1.22 20.32 -1.51
N ASP A 56 -0.72 19.35 -0.76
CA ASP A 56 0.05 19.60 0.44
C ASP A 56 0.88 18.39 0.84
N PHE A 57 1.92 18.67 1.62
CA PHE A 57 2.73 17.67 2.28
C PHE A 57 3.29 18.25 3.59
N ASN A 58 3.75 17.35 4.45
CA ASN A 58 4.40 17.67 5.71
C ASN A 58 5.88 17.36 5.60
N VAL A 59 6.67 18.23 6.18
CA VAL A 59 8.11 18.07 6.34
C VAL A 59 8.38 18.00 7.83
N ILE A 60 9.13 16.98 8.28
CA ILE A 60 9.50 16.82 9.67
C ILE A 60 11.00 16.54 9.80
N GLU A 61 11.62 17.01 10.88
CA GLU A 61 12.96 16.58 11.26
C GLU A 61 12.88 15.24 11.99
N GLN A 62 13.78 14.32 11.65
CA GLN A 62 13.85 12.99 12.22
C GLN A 62 15.33 12.62 12.45
N THR A 63 15.66 12.19 13.67
CA THR A 63 16.97 11.62 13.96
C THR A 63 17.00 10.14 13.60
N THR A 64 18.02 9.70 12.87
CA THR A 64 18.25 8.29 12.51
C THR A 64 19.76 8.04 12.51
N ASN A 65 20.20 6.96 13.16
CA ASN A 65 21.62 6.66 13.34
C ASN A 65 22.43 7.85 13.88
N ASN A 66 21.93 8.50 14.94
CA ASN A 66 22.51 9.70 15.58
C ASN A 66 22.72 10.91 14.65
N THR A 67 22.12 10.90 13.46
CA THR A 67 22.18 11.99 12.49
C THR A 67 20.78 12.53 12.25
N GLU A 68 20.64 13.85 12.15
CA GLU A 68 19.36 14.47 11.83
C GLU A 68 19.12 14.48 10.33
N PHE A 69 17.91 14.13 9.93
CA PHE A 69 17.45 14.16 8.54
C PHE A 69 16.11 14.86 8.44
N THR A 70 15.79 15.30 7.24
CA THR A 70 14.45 15.75 6.87
C THR A 70 13.65 14.57 6.32
N ASN A 71 12.36 14.49 6.63
CA ASN A 71 11.50 13.45 6.10
C ASN A 71 10.18 14.06 5.59
N ILE A 72 9.73 13.58 4.44
CA ILE A 72 8.54 14.09 3.75
C ILE A 72 7.42 13.09 3.90
N PHE A 73 6.26 13.58 4.32
CA PHE A 73 5.06 12.80 4.51
C PHE A 73 3.86 13.46 3.87
N THR A 74 3.07 12.70 3.13
CA THR A 74 1.79 13.17 2.60
C THR A 74 0.79 12.04 2.65
N LYS A 75 -0.49 12.40 2.73
CA LYS A 75 -1.57 11.44 2.90
C LYS A 75 -1.64 10.51 1.70
N ASN A 76 -1.87 9.22 1.95
CA ASN A 76 -1.95 8.17 0.92
C ASN A 76 -0.69 8.01 0.06
N HIS A 77 0.45 8.54 0.52
CA HIS A 77 1.75 8.26 -0.06
C HIS A 77 2.62 7.55 0.97
N TYR A 78 3.43 6.62 0.48
CA TYR A 78 4.22 5.72 1.31
C TYR A 78 5.66 5.72 0.84
N LYS A 79 6.54 5.26 1.72
CA LYS A 79 7.95 5.05 1.41
C LYS A 79 8.08 4.03 0.30
N THR A 80 8.95 4.31 -0.66
CA THR A 80 9.40 3.31 -1.64
C THR A 80 10.61 2.57 -1.07
N TYR A 81 10.81 1.33 -1.52
CA TYR A 81 11.93 0.48 -1.11
C TYR A 81 12.86 0.16 -2.29
N THR A 82 12.76 0.93 -3.37
CA THR A 82 13.64 0.84 -4.54
C THR A 82 14.77 1.85 -4.40
N ASN A 83 15.98 1.51 -4.86
CA ASN A 83 17.18 2.36 -4.82
C ASN A 83 17.63 2.69 -3.38
N ILE A 84 18.09 1.67 -2.66
CA ILE A 84 18.58 1.79 -1.28
C ILE A 84 19.71 2.83 -1.19
N GLY A 85 19.66 3.69 -0.19
CA GLY A 85 20.64 4.76 0.04
C GLY A 85 20.32 6.08 -0.66
N GLU A 86 19.38 6.11 -1.61
CA GLU A 86 18.92 7.33 -2.27
C GLU A 86 17.91 8.13 -1.42
N PRO A 87 17.66 9.43 -1.71
CA PRO A 87 16.66 10.22 -1.00
C PRO A 87 15.26 9.57 -1.00
N GLN A 88 14.68 9.42 0.19
CA GLN A 88 13.37 8.79 0.38
C GLN A 88 12.24 9.75 0.03
N LEU A 89 11.77 9.66 -1.22
CA LEU A 89 10.64 10.43 -1.73
C LEU A 89 9.34 9.59 -1.69
N PRO A 90 8.26 10.08 -1.05
CA PRO A 90 7.04 9.32 -0.87
C PRO A 90 6.24 9.19 -2.18
N ALA A 91 5.65 8.02 -2.41
CA ALA A 91 4.90 7.71 -3.61
C ALA A 91 3.47 7.25 -3.30
N CYS A 92 2.50 7.64 -4.13
CA CYS A 92 1.16 7.08 -4.10
C CYS A 92 1.13 5.79 -4.93
N THR A 93 0.27 4.86 -4.58
CA THR A 93 0.04 3.65 -5.38
C THR A 93 -1.45 3.40 -5.55
N LYS A 94 -1.86 3.18 -6.79
CA LYS A 94 -3.22 2.80 -7.15
C LYS A 94 -3.23 1.42 -7.79
N LEU A 95 -4.14 0.57 -7.33
CA LEU A 95 -4.37 -0.72 -7.99
C LEU A 95 -5.19 -0.49 -9.26
N ILE A 96 -4.86 -1.24 -10.30
CA ILE A 96 -5.59 -1.26 -11.56
C ILE A 96 -5.85 -2.70 -11.98
N GLU A 97 -6.94 -2.90 -12.70
CA GLU A 97 -7.15 -4.08 -13.50
C GLU A 97 -6.34 -3.97 -14.80
N VAL A 98 -5.71 -5.07 -15.20
CA VAL A 98 -4.99 -5.20 -16.47
C VAL A 98 -5.58 -6.37 -17.27
N PRO A 99 -5.84 -6.21 -18.58
CA PRO A 99 -6.30 -7.33 -19.40
C PRO A 99 -5.27 -8.46 -19.46
N GLN A 100 -5.76 -9.71 -19.60
CA GLN A 100 -4.92 -10.90 -19.64
C GLN A 100 -3.91 -10.85 -20.79
N GLY A 101 -2.62 -10.90 -20.44
CA GLY A 101 -1.52 -10.86 -21.41
C GLY A 101 -1.30 -9.49 -22.06
N ALA A 102 -1.83 -8.41 -21.48
CA ALA A 102 -1.53 -7.07 -21.95
C ALA A 102 -0.17 -6.59 -21.43
N ASP A 103 0.57 -5.91 -22.29
CA ASP A 103 1.67 -5.04 -21.91
C ASP A 103 1.10 -3.66 -21.52
N VAL A 104 1.72 -3.02 -20.53
CA VAL A 104 1.25 -1.74 -19.99
C VAL A 104 2.27 -0.65 -20.31
N GLU A 105 1.82 0.35 -21.06
CA GLU A 105 2.60 1.55 -21.41
C GLU A 105 2.03 2.77 -20.69
N ILE A 106 2.89 3.68 -20.24
CA ILE A 106 2.50 4.91 -19.54
C ILE A 106 3.07 6.12 -20.26
N ASN A 107 2.22 7.07 -20.59
CA ASN A 107 2.58 8.34 -21.19
C ASN A 107 2.22 9.50 -20.26
N ILE A 108 3.18 10.39 -19.99
CA ILE A 108 2.90 11.66 -19.29
C ILE A 108 2.40 12.67 -20.34
N ILE A 109 1.17 13.14 -20.18
CA ILE A 109 0.53 14.08 -21.11
C ILE A 109 0.87 15.51 -20.74
N ASP A 110 0.72 15.87 -19.47
CA ASP A 110 0.92 17.22 -18.96
C ASP A 110 1.26 17.20 -17.47
N PHE A 111 1.98 18.23 -17.00
CA PHE A 111 2.25 18.41 -15.59
C PHE A 111 2.54 19.86 -15.20
N THR A 112 2.26 20.19 -13.94
CA THR A 112 2.66 21.46 -13.32
C THR A 112 3.64 21.20 -12.18
N ILE A 113 4.73 21.95 -12.12
CA ILE A 113 5.80 21.79 -11.13
C ILE A 113 6.02 23.06 -10.30
N GLU A 114 6.43 22.89 -9.05
CA GLU A 114 6.83 23.97 -8.16
C GLU A 114 8.15 23.60 -7.44
N GLU A 115 9.10 24.55 -7.38
CA GLU A 115 10.35 24.37 -6.64
C GLU A 115 10.25 24.98 -5.24
N ILE A 116 10.65 24.21 -4.23
CA ILE A 116 10.50 24.57 -2.81
C ILE A 116 11.86 24.41 -2.12
N SER A 117 12.39 25.51 -1.59
CA SER A 117 13.63 25.52 -0.82
C SER A 117 13.37 25.04 0.61
N LEU A 118 13.79 23.81 0.95
CA LEU A 118 13.59 23.28 2.31
C LEU A 118 14.34 24.11 3.37
N LYS A 119 15.46 24.73 2.99
CA LYS A 119 16.24 25.66 3.83
C LYS A 119 15.42 26.88 4.26
N GLU A 120 14.61 27.45 3.38
CA GLU A 120 13.75 28.61 3.69
C GLU A 120 12.65 28.27 4.69
N TYR A 121 12.20 27.01 4.71
CA TYR A 121 11.29 26.49 5.74
C TYR A 121 12.02 26.02 7.02
N GLY A 122 13.34 26.24 7.09
CA GLY A 122 14.19 25.93 8.23
C GLY A 122 14.72 24.50 8.27
N PHE A 123 14.43 23.65 7.29
CA PHE A 123 14.93 22.28 7.24
C PHE A 123 16.30 22.26 6.57
N LEU A 124 17.37 22.23 7.37
CA LEU A 124 18.74 22.33 6.87
C LEU A 124 19.36 20.98 6.53
N ASN A 125 18.92 19.93 7.22
CA ASN A 125 19.39 18.57 7.03
C ASN A 125 18.80 17.95 5.75
N PRO A 126 19.53 17.04 5.08
CA PRO A 126 19.07 16.48 3.82
C PRO A 126 17.94 15.47 4.05
N ILE A 127 17.21 15.11 2.99
CA ILE A 127 16.15 14.11 3.09
C ILE A 127 16.73 12.75 3.51
N ILE A 128 16.06 12.02 4.40
CA ILE A 128 16.50 10.71 4.87
C ILE A 128 16.66 9.72 3.69
N PRO A 129 17.73 8.89 3.66
CA PRO A 129 17.89 7.88 2.62
C PRO A 129 16.95 6.69 2.78
N ILE A 130 16.61 6.04 1.67
CA ILE A 130 15.84 4.79 1.61
C ILE A 130 16.62 3.67 2.29
N GLN A 131 16.04 3.05 3.32
CA GLN A 131 16.59 1.89 3.99
C GLN A 131 15.91 0.60 3.50
N PRO A 132 16.63 -0.54 3.45
CA PRO A 132 16.04 -1.82 3.09
C PRO A 132 15.04 -2.30 4.13
N SER A 133 14.20 -3.25 3.73
CA SER A 133 13.36 -3.99 4.67
C SER A 133 14.23 -4.85 5.59
N VAL A 134 13.91 -4.86 6.89
CA VAL A 134 14.65 -5.60 7.91
C VAL A 134 13.86 -6.84 8.34
N LYS A 135 14.55 -7.91 8.73
CA LYS A 135 13.84 -9.07 9.29
C LYS A 135 13.38 -8.73 10.69
N LYS A 136 12.23 -9.26 11.09
CA LYS A 136 11.68 -9.07 12.45
C LYS A 136 12.59 -9.64 13.55
N SER A 137 13.50 -10.54 13.19
CA SER A 137 14.47 -11.18 14.09
C SER A 137 15.79 -10.43 14.21
N ASP A 138 16.04 -9.45 13.34
CA ASP A 138 17.32 -8.73 13.35
C ASP A 138 17.33 -7.75 14.52
N ASP A 139 18.49 -7.59 15.15
CA ASP A 139 18.70 -6.62 16.21
C ASP A 139 18.77 -5.19 15.63
N PRO A 140 17.85 -4.28 16.00
CA PRO A 140 17.82 -2.92 15.47
C PRO A 140 19.10 -2.12 15.68
N GLU A 141 19.86 -2.40 16.76
CA GLU A 141 21.09 -1.66 17.08
C GLU A 141 22.26 -1.98 16.15
N ASN A 142 22.22 -3.16 15.51
CA ASN A 142 23.29 -3.67 14.66
C ASN A 142 22.99 -3.55 13.15
N LEU A 143 21.91 -2.85 12.78
CA LEU A 143 21.54 -2.69 11.39
C LEU A 143 22.48 -1.72 10.66
N PRO A 144 23.02 -2.09 9.49
CA PRO A 144 23.79 -1.16 8.67
C PRO A 144 22.89 -0.03 8.18
N PHE A 145 23.44 1.19 8.20
CA PHE A 145 22.79 2.37 7.65
C PHE A 145 23.29 2.61 6.22
N TYR A 146 22.36 2.67 5.27
CA TYR A 146 22.68 2.86 3.86
C TYR A 146 22.51 4.34 3.47
N PHE A 147 23.56 4.94 2.93
CA PHE A 147 23.56 6.34 2.47
C PHE A 147 24.42 6.43 1.21
N ASN A 148 23.83 6.84 0.09
CA ASN A 148 24.58 6.98 -1.16
C ASN A 148 25.25 8.37 -1.24
N SER A 149 26.48 8.49 -0.74
CA SER A 149 27.23 9.75 -0.76
C SER A 149 27.30 10.39 -2.14
N ASN A 150 27.43 9.60 -3.22
CA ASN A 150 27.53 10.15 -4.57
C ASN A 150 26.28 10.96 -4.95
N THR A 151 25.07 10.48 -4.62
CA THR A 151 23.84 11.24 -4.91
C THR A 151 23.75 12.47 -4.02
N TYR A 152 24.07 12.34 -2.73
CA TYR A 152 23.93 13.44 -1.78
C TYR A 152 24.97 14.56 -1.97
N GLU A 153 26.11 14.26 -2.58
CA GLU A 153 27.15 15.23 -2.92
C GLU A 153 26.98 15.82 -4.33
N ASN A 154 26.05 15.28 -5.14
CA ASN A 154 25.80 15.75 -6.49
C ASN A 154 24.81 16.93 -6.51
N ASP A 155 25.19 18.02 -7.16
CA ASP A 155 24.30 19.18 -7.37
C ASP A 155 23.39 18.96 -8.59
N ASP A 156 22.58 17.91 -8.52
CA ASP A 156 21.58 17.57 -9.52
C ASP A 156 20.31 17.03 -8.84
N PHE A 157 19.19 17.01 -9.57
CA PHE A 157 17.96 16.43 -9.06
C PHE A 157 18.00 14.90 -9.14
N TYR A 158 17.90 14.25 -7.99
CA TYR A 158 17.46 12.86 -7.91
C TYR A 158 16.00 12.78 -8.33
N SER A 159 15.77 12.15 -9.49
CA SER A 159 14.46 12.02 -10.13
C SER A 159 14.08 10.55 -10.29
N PRO A 160 13.28 9.98 -9.36
CA PRO A 160 12.65 8.69 -9.61
C PRO A 160 11.60 8.81 -10.72
N GLU A 161 11.31 7.71 -11.39
CA GLU A 161 10.29 7.68 -12.44
C GLU A 161 8.93 8.20 -11.90
N LEU A 162 8.41 9.24 -12.57
CA LEU A 162 7.26 10.02 -12.08
C LEU A 162 5.99 9.17 -11.94
N VAL A 163 5.72 8.34 -12.94
CA VAL A 163 4.63 7.36 -12.95
C VAL A 163 5.16 6.07 -13.53
N ARG A 164 5.06 4.97 -12.78
CA ARG A 164 5.50 3.65 -13.24
C ARG A 164 4.46 2.57 -13.02
N TYR A 165 4.46 1.58 -13.91
CA TYR A 165 3.70 0.36 -13.75
C TYR A 165 4.50 -0.67 -12.96
N ILE A 166 3.85 -1.35 -12.03
CA ILE A 166 4.41 -2.49 -11.31
C ILE A 166 3.42 -3.64 -11.45
N GLU A 167 3.88 -4.71 -12.08
CA GLU A 167 3.10 -5.95 -12.21
C GLU A 167 2.74 -6.50 -10.82
N SER A 168 1.52 -7.02 -10.70
CA SER A 168 1.02 -7.66 -9.49
C SER A 168 0.44 -9.03 -9.85
N GLY A 169 -0.27 -9.66 -8.92
CA GLY A 169 -0.86 -10.98 -9.11
C GLY A 169 -2.23 -10.95 -9.79
N THR A 170 -2.81 -12.15 -9.91
CA THR A 170 -4.20 -12.36 -10.31
C THR A 170 -5.04 -12.69 -9.08
N LEU A 171 -6.16 -11.99 -8.91
CA LEU A 171 -7.15 -12.28 -7.88
C LEU A 171 -8.43 -12.77 -8.55
N ARG A 172 -8.73 -14.07 -8.40
CA ARG A 172 -9.98 -14.69 -8.88
C ARG A 172 -10.31 -14.34 -10.34
N GLY A 173 -9.31 -14.52 -11.21
CA GLY A 173 -9.43 -14.28 -12.65
C GLY A 173 -9.20 -12.82 -13.09
N VAL A 174 -9.17 -11.87 -12.15
CA VAL A 174 -8.83 -10.46 -12.41
C VAL A 174 -7.31 -10.31 -12.30
N GLN A 175 -6.62 -10.05 -13.42
CA GLN A 175 -5.21 -9.69 -13.38
C GLN A 175 -5.08 -8.24 -12.91
N MET A 176 -4.21 -8.01 -11.92
CA MET A 176 -4.05 -6.71 -11.30
C MET A 176 -2.63 -6.20 -11.50
N GLY A 177 -2.50 -4.88 -11.48
CA GLY A 177 -1.22 -4.19 -11.42
C GLY A 177 -1.30 -2.96 -10.53
N LYS A 178 -0.19 -2.28 -10.37
CA LYS A 178 -0.06 -1.06 -9.57
C LYS A 178 0.48 0.06 -10.45
N ILE A 179 -0.16 1.22 -10.39
CA ILE A 179 0.41 2.48 -10.86
C ILE A 179 1.00 3.18 -9.64
N GLN A 180 2.32 3.35 -9.63
CA GLN A 180 3.02 4.12 -8.61
C GLN A 180 3.32 5.51 -9.15
N ILE A 181 2.97 6.54 -8.38
CA ILE A 181 3.16 7.96 -8.73
C ILE A 181 4.08 8.58 -7.68
N THR A 182 5.24 9.09 -8.08
CA THR A 182 6.22 9.73 -7.20
C THR A 182 6.36 11.21 -7.59
N PRO A 183 5.52 12.11 -7.06
CA PRO A 183 5.41 13.50 -7.52
C PRO A 183 6.50 14.42 -6.94
N PHE A 184 7.71 13.90 -6.75
CA PHE A 184 8.81 14.59 -6.09
C PHE A 184 10.12 14.29 -6.80
N GLU A 185 10.93 15.32 -6.96
CA GLU A 185 12.36 15.23 -7.25
C GLU A 185 13.11 16.05 -6.20
N TYR A 186 14.37 15.70 -5.94
CA TYR A 186 15.13 16.36 -4.88
C TYR A 186 16.58 16.60 -5.28
N ASN A 187 17.04 17.85 -5.11
CA ASN A 187 18.45 18.19 -5.20
C ASN A 187 19.05 18.24 -3.77
N PRO A 188 19.95 17.32 -3.40
CA PRO A 188 20.51 17.25 -2.04
C PRO A 188 21.43 18.43 -1.67
N VAL A 189 22.25 18.92 -2.60
CA VAL A 189 23.24 19.98 -2.34
C VAL A 189 22.53 21.33 -2.13
N ARG A 190 21.62 21.68 -3.04
CA ARG A 190 20.82 22.92 -2.95
C ARG A 190 19.75 22.79 -1.88
N ASN A 191 19.33 21.57 -1.54
CA ASN A 191 18.23 21.24 -0.64
C ASN A 191 16.90 21.82 -1.14
N ILE A 192 16.63 21.60 -2.43
CA ILE A 192 15.44 22.04 -3.14
C ILE A 192 14.62 20.83 -3.55
N LEU A 193 13.33 20.88 -3.23
CA LEU A 193 12.35 19.89 -3.62
C LEU A 193 11.56 20.41 -4.82
N ARG A 194 11.52 19.63 -5.89
CA ARG A 194 10.63 19.83 -7.02
C ARG A 194 9.39 19.01 -6.80
N VAL A 195 8.23 19.66 -6.76
CA VAL A 195 6.95 19.01 -6.50
C VAL A 195 6.05 19.11 -7.71
N TYR A 196 5.64 17.95 -8.23
CA TYR A 196 4.66 17.87 -9.30
C TYR A 196 3.27 18.04 -8.69
N LYS A 197 2.72 19.23 -8.87
CA LYS A 197 1.42 19.64 -8.33
C LYS A 197 0.27 18.92 -9.01
N GLU A 198 0.40 18.74 -10.31
CA GLU A 198 -0.59 18.06 -11.13
C GLU A 198 0.14 17.26 -12.20
N ILE A 199 -0.31 16.02 -12.41
CA ILE A 199 0.24 15.10 -13.41
C ILE A 199 -0.95 14.49 -14.12
N THR A 200 -1.07 14.74 -15.43
CA THR A 200 -1.99 14.04 -16.31
C THR A 200 -1.22 12.97 -17.05
N PHE A 201 -1.67 11.73 -16.93
CA PHE A 201 -1.02 10.60 -17.57
C PHE A 201 -2.04 9.64 -18.19
N GLU A 202 -1.61 8.97 -19.25
CA GLU A 202 -2.34 7.94 -19.96
C GLU A 202 -1.68 6.59 -19.70
N VAL A 203 -2.50 5.57 -19.49
CA VAL A 203 -2.10 4.17 -19.41
C VAL A 203 -2.72 3.44 -20.57
N ILE A 204 -1.90 2.76 -21.37
CA ILE A 204 -2.31 2.02 -22.56
C ILE A 204 -2.07 0.53 -22.31
N PHE A 205 -3.04 -0.29 -22.69
CA PHE A 205 -2.96 -1.74 -22.67
C PHE A 205 -2.80 -2.26 -24.10
N SER A 206 -1.62 -2.77 -24.43
CA SER A 206 -1.30 -3.35 -25.74
C SER A 206 -1.30 -4.88 -25.67
N GLY A 207 -1.80 -5.56 -26.71
CA GLY A 207 -1.78 -7.04 -26.80
C GLY A 207 -2.76 -7.81 -25.89
N GLY A 208 -3.60 -7.13 -25.12
CA GLY A 208 -4.51 -7.75 -24.15
C GLY A 208 -5.61 -8.65 -24.73
N ASN A 209 -5.86 -9.80 -24.12
CA ASN A 209 -6.97 -10.71 -24.47
C ASN A 209 -8.20 -10.48 -23.58
N HIS A 210 -9.06 -9.54 -23.99
CA HIS A 210 -10.28 -9.19 -23.24
C HIS A 210 -11.26 -10.37 -23.09
N SER A 211 -11.41 -11.20 -24.14
CA SER A 211 -12.32 -12.35 -24.08
C SER A 211 -11.91 -13.34 -23.00
N ARG A 212 -10.61 -13.61 -22.89
CA ARG A 212 -10.02 -14.46 -21.84
C ARG A 212 -10.17 -13.81 -20.47
N SER A 213 -9.92 -12.51 -20.33
CA SER A 213 -10.16 -11.78 -19.07
C SER A 213 -11.59 -12.00 -18.59
N GLU A 214 -12.58 -11.74 -19.45
CA GLU A 214 -13.99 -11.86 -19.11
C GLU A 214 -14.40 -13.31 -18.81
N GLN A 215 -13.85 -14.29 -19.52
CA GLN A 215 -14.05 -15.70 -19.23
C GLN A 215 -13.54 -16.08 -17.84
N LEU A 216 -12.32 -15.68 -17.49
CA LEU A 216 -11.70 -16.02 -16.20
C LEU A 216 -12.43 -15.32 -15.04
N LYS A 217 -12.79 -14.04 -15.22
CA LYS A 217 -13.61 -13.31 -14.25
C LYS A 217 -14.92 -14.04 -13.98
N ARG A 218 -15.68 -14.40 -15.01
CA ARG A 218 -16.93 -15.14 -14.83
C ARG A 218 -16.73 -16.49 -14.14
N LYS A 219 -15.70 -17.24 -14.56
CA LYS A 219 -15.40 -18.57 -14.01
C LYS A 219 -15.08 -18.52 -12.52
N PHE A 220 -14.33 -17.51 -12.08
CA PHE A 220 -13.82 -17.41 -10.70
C PHE A 220 -14.53 -16.34 -9.87
N TYR A 221 -15.60 -15.75 -10.40
CA TYR A 221 -16.34 -14.69 -9.74
C TYR A 221 -16.84 -15.15 -8.37
N SER A 222 -16.85 -14.21 -7.43
CA SER A 222 -17.54 -14.40 -6.17
C SER A 222 -17.95 -13.06 -5.59
N PRO A 223 -19.19 -12.95 -5.08
CA PRO A 223 -19.70 -11.70 -4.51
C PRO A 223 -18.91 -11.25 -3.29
N LEU A 224 -18.26 -12.17 -2.55
CA LEU A 224 -17.46 -11.84 -1.37
C LEU A 224 -16.21 -10.99 -1.71
N PHE A 225 -15.80 -10.93 -2.97
CA PHE A 225 -14.60 -10.22 -3.42
C PHE A 225 -14.92 -8.92 -4.17
N GLU A 226 -16.20 -8.58 -4.30
CA GLU A 226 -16.63 -7.37 -5.03
C GLU A 226 -16.01 -6.10 -4.43
N SER A 227 -15.91 -6.01 -3.11
CA SER A 227 -15.22 -4.91 -2.42
C SER A 227 -13.74 -4.78 -2.78
N SER A 228 -13.07 -5.89 -3.10
CA SER A 228 -11.67 -5.88 -3.55
C SER A 228 -11.54 -5.31 -4.96
N TYR A 229 -12.52 -5.58 -5.83
CA TYR A 229 -12.53 -5.04 -7.19
C TYR A 229 -12.86 -3.54 -7.23
N HIS A 230 -13.74 -3.08 -6.34
CA HIS A 230 -14.02 -1.64 -6.17
C HIS A 230 -12.81 -0.81 -5.70
N ALA A 231 -11.76 -1.46 -5.17
CA ALA A 231 -10.52 -0.78 -4.83
C ALA A 231 -9.63 -0.48 -6.06
N LEU A 232 -9.90 -1.13 -7.21
CA LEU A 232 -9.19 -0.88 -8.46
C LEU A 232 -9.70 0.42 -9.07
N MET A 233 -8.77 1.29 -9.48
CA MET A 233 -9.08 2.63 -9.96
C MET A 233 -9.88 2.64 -11.27
N ASN A 234 -9.67 1.64 -12.13
CA ASN A 234 -10.30 1.51 -13.45
C ASN A 234 -11.36 0.39 -13.50
N TYR A 235 -11.84 -0.11 -12.37
CA TYR A 235 -12.86 -1.16 -12.36
C TYR A 235 -14.21 -0.64 -12.88
N SER A 236 -14.78 -1.41 -13.81
CA SER A 236 -16.13 -1.24 -14.31
C SER A 236 -16.98 -2.43 -13.92
N GLU A 237 -18.16 -2.18 -13.36
CA GLU A 237 -19.07 -3.26 -12.99
C GLU A 237 -19.53 -4.04 -14.24
N PRO A 238 -19.60 -5.38 -14.18
CA PRO A 238 -20.15 -6.16 -15.28
C PRO A 238 -21.65 -5.88 -15.46
N GLU A 239 -22.10 -5.78 -16.72
CA GLU A 239 -23.48 -5.44 -17.08
C GLU A 239 -24.55 -6.39 -16.50
N ASN A 240 -24.19 -7.64 -16.18
CA ASN A 240 -25.10 -8.68 -15.70
C ASN A 240 -24.85 -9.08 -14.23
N LYS A 241 -25.01 -8.13 -13.30
CA LYS A 241 -24.99 -8.42 -11.84
C LYS A 241 -25.99 -9.50 -11.41
N TYR A 242 -27.16 -9.55 -12.05
CA TYR A 242 -28.27 -10.42 -11.67
C TYR A 242 -28.09 -11.91 -11.99
N ALA A 243 -27.17 -12.26 -12.89
CA ALA A 243 -26.94 -13.66 -13.26
C ALA A 243 -26.06 -14.41 -12.24
N ILE A 244 -25.43 -13.70 -11.29
CA ILE A 244 -24.37 -14.27 -10.43
C ILE A 244 -24.73 -14.27 -8.93
N SER A 245 -25.84 -13.66 -8.51
CA SER A 245 -26.12 -13.38 -7.09
C SER A 245 -27.12 -14.32 -6.39
N SER A 246 -27.47 -15.47 -6.96
CA SER A 246 -28.70 -16.17 -6.55
C SER A 246 -28.53 -17.50 -5.79
N TYR A 247 -27.29 -17.92 -5.46
CA TYR A 247 -27.06 -19.21 -4.80
C TYR A 247 -26.26 -19.05 -3.50
N PRO A 248 -26.58 -19.84 -2.45
CA PRO A 248 -25.76 -19.87 -1.25
C PRO A 248 -24.34 -20.31 -1.62
N ILE A 249 -23.35 -19.67 -1.02
CA ILE A 249 -21.94 -19.96 -1.31
C ILE A 249 -21.60 -21.32 -0.70
N GLY A 250 -21.14 -22.26 -1.53
CA GLY A 250 -20.66 -23.56 -1.10
C GLY A 250 -19.38 -23.45 -0.24
N TYR A 251 -19.30 -24.24 0.81
CA TYR A 251 -18.14 -24.33 1.70
C TYR A 251 -17.83 -25.80 1.97
N ILE A 252 -16.80 -26.35 1.33
CA ILE A 252 -16.42 -27.76 1.51
C ILE A 252 -15.38 -27.85 2.63
N ILE A 253 -15.61 -28.75 3.60
CA ILE A 253 -14.66 -29.13 4.64
C ILE A 253 -14.23 -30.56 4.36
N ILE A 254 -12.95 -30.73 4.03
CA ILE A 254 -12.31 -32.04 3.89
C ILE A 254 -11.46 -32.29 5.12
N SER A 255 -11.75 -33.35 5.86
CA SER A 255 -11.05 -33.66 7.12
C SER A 255 -10.96 -35.15 7.40
N ASP A 256 -10.02 -35.53 8.25
CA ASP A 256 -10.03 -36.86 8.86
C ASP A 256 -11.27 -37.02 9.76
N PRO A 257 -11.96 -38.18 9.74
CA PRO A 257 -13.11 -38.48 10.60
C PRO A 257 -12.90 -38.18 12.07
N MET A 258 -11.66 -38.29 12.58
CA MET A 258 -11.38 -38.01 13.98
C MET A 258 -11.77 -36.59 14.42
N PHE A 259 -11.91 -35.66 13.47
CA PHE A 259 -12.30 -34.27 13.74
C PHE A 259 -13.80 -33.99 13.59
N GLU A 260 -14.60 -34.96 13.14
CA GLU A 260 -16.04 -34.78 12.85
C GLU A 260 -16.78 -34.06 13.99
N THR A 261 -16.68 -34.59 15.22
CA THR A 261 -17.35 -34.00 16.39
C THR A 261 -16.82 -32.60 16.73
N MET A 262 -15.51 -32.37 16.58
CA MET A 262 -14.88 -31.09 16.91
C MET A 262 -15.23 -30.00 15.89
N LEU A 263 -15.53 -30.38 14.64
CA LEU A 263 -15.89 -29.45 13.57
C LEU A 263 -17.34 -28.98 13.64
N GLN A 264 -18.24 -29.72 14.30
CA GLN A 264 -19.67 -29.39 14.34
C GLN A 264 -19.99 -27.93 14.77
N PRO A 265 -19.38 -27.36 15.83
CA PRO A 265 -19.64 -25.97 16.18
C PRO A 265 -19.25 -24.96 15.09
N PHE A 266 -18.17 -25.26 14.34
CA PHE A 266 -17.71 -24.43 13.23
C PHE A 266 -18.64 -24.56 12.02
N ILE A 267 -19.06 -25.78 11.67
CA ILE A 267 -20.02 -26.07 10.60
C ILE A 267 -21.34 -25.34 10.86
N GLU A 268 -21.92 -25.51 12.06
CA GLU A 268 -23.14 -24.83 12.46
C GLU A 268 -23.04 -23.31 12.32
N TRP A 269 -21.90 -22.73 12.74
CA TRP A 269 -21.66 -21.30 12.63
C TRP A 269 -21.59 -20.82 11.17
N LYS A 270 -20.94 -21.59 10.29
CA LYS A 270 -20.87 -21.29 8.86
C LYS A 270 -22.24 -21.40 8.20
N THR A 271 -23.01 -22.44 8.53
CA THR A 271 -24.39 -22.61 8.06
C THR A 271 -25.27 -21.46 8.52
N LYS A 272 -25.18 -21.01 9.79
CA LYS A 272 -25.89 -19.82 10.31
C LYS A 272 -25.53 -18.53 9.59
N LYS A 273 -24.29 -18.42 9.07
CA LYS A 273 -23.84 -17.29 8.24
C LYS A 273 -24.35 -17.34 6.79
N GLY A 274 -25.10 -18.38 6.42
CA GLY A 274 -25.68 -18.54 5.08
C GLY A 274 -24.80 -19.29 4.09
N PHE A 275 -23.72 -19.93 4.54
CA PHE A 275 -22.95 -20.86 3.70
C PHE A 275 -23.69 -22.20 3.58
N HIS A 276 -23.60 -22.82 2.41
CA HIS A 276 -24.00 -24.21 2.25
C HIS A 276 -22.76 -25.09 2.45
N VAL A 277 -22.68 -25.73 3.63
CA VAL A 277 -21.49 -26.48 4.05
C VAL A 277 -21.60 -27.93 3.59
N TYR A 278 -20.56 -28.43 2.91
CA TYR A 278 -20.39 -29.83 2.57
C TYR A 278 -19.31 -30.44 3.45
N GLU A 279 -19.64 -31.49 4.18
CA GLU A 279 -18.68 -32.27 4.96
C GLU A 279 -18.22 -33.45 4.12
N ALA A 280 -16.91 -33.67 4.06
CA ALA A 280 -16.30 -34.74 3.29
C ALA A 280 -15.16 -35.35 4.10
N TYR A 281 -15.32 -36.59 4.54
CA TYR A 281 -14.33 -37.24 5.38
C TYR A 281 -13.43 -38.18 4.58
N THR A 282 -12.14 -38.25 4.92
CA THR A 282 -11.13 -38.95 4.11
C THR A 282 -11.28 -40.48 4.08
N ASP A 283 -12.05 -41.05 5.02
CA ASP A 283 -12.46 -42.46 4.97
C ASP A 283 -13.52 -42.72 3.89
N GLU A 284 -14.32 -41.71 3.53
CA GLU A 284 -15.33 -41.78 2.47
C GLU A 284 -14.78 -41.36 1.10
N ILE A 285 -14.05 -40.24 1.04
CA ILE A 285 -13.59 -39.65 -0.23
C ILE A 285 -12.19 -40.10 -0.65
N GLY A 286 -11.49 -40.84 0.20
CA GLY A 286 -10.10 -41.23 0.00
C GLY A 286 -9.08 -40.32 0.70
N THR A 287 -7.85 -40.81 0.81
CA THR A 287 -6.77 -40.16 1.57
C THR A 287 -5.65 -39.63 0.67
N THR A 288 -5.68 -39.96 -0.62
CA THR A 288 -4.64 -39.52 -1.57
C THR A 288 -4.97 -38.17 -2.18
N THR A 289 -3.94 -37.45 -2.60
CA THR A 289 -4.10 -36.15 -3.30
C THR A 289 -4.97 -36.27 -4.55
N THR A 290 -4.89 -37.39 -5.27
CA THR A 290 -5.69 -37.63 -6.48
C THR A 290 -7.16 -37.88 -6.16
N GLU A 291 -7.46 -38.68 -5.14
CA GLU A 291 -8.84 -38.96 -4.72
C GLU A 291 -9.55 -37.69 -4.24
N ILE A 292 -8.89 -36.93 -3.36
CA ILE A 292 -9.42 -35.65 -2.86
C ILE A 292 -9.64 -34.66 -4.01
N LYS A 293 -8.72 -34.59 -4.98
CA LYS A 293 -8.87 -33.74 -6.15
C LYS A 293 -10.11 -34.15 -6.98
N ASN A 294 -10.28 -35.43 -7.24
CA ASN A 294 -11.41 -35.95 -8.02
C ASN A 294 -12.76 -35.71 -7.34
N TYR A 295 -12.80 -35.60 -6.01
CA TYR A 295 -14.01 -35.23 -5.27
C TYR A 295 -14.39 -33.75 -5.45
N ILE A 296 -13.38 -32.87 -5.57
CA ILE A 296 -13.58 -31.41 -5.66
C ILE A 296 -13.95 -30.95 -7.09
N GLU A 297 -13.42 -31.63 -8.12
CA GLU A 297 -13.62 -31.29 -9.54
C GLU A 297 -14.94 -31.82 -10.13
#